data_AF-A0AAE3CVH4-F1
#
_entry.id   AF-A0AAE3CVH4-F1
#
_cell.length_a   1.000
_cell.length_b   1.000
_cell.length_c   1.000
_cell.angle_alpha   90.00
_cell.angle_beta   90.00
_cell.angle_gamma   90.00
#
_symmetry.space_group_name_H-M   'P 1'
#
loop_
_entity.id
_entity.type
_entity.pdbx_description
1 polymer ?
#
loop_
_entity_poly.entity_id
_entity_poly.type
_entity_poly.pdbx_seq_one_letter_code
_entity_poly.pdbx_strand_id
1 'polypeptide(L)'
;MESSRKDNNTPPPIPIRTMSLGLGANTEYKSARARISDSMSHIKNTTVPTPQNTTSTRSSIFIRDLITGFFSRQTVSHQQDGTIAPRYAFNSRTVDSNPAVELGAATSTLATQSVKYIDNFNKLEEFTKLQNFQYCDQQEVKGARFSDIKTAKETQVCITDSAGIQIGLPANRVKVGDDNLFIRSQYPKNIENQLQMLYENRTPMLCILSSNMDIQGRTLPPYFRVNGTYGRMKVNTKEIQPGDGKPNKIGSLNVKHYSMKLTYDKKPINIPVIHVENWTDKTTASTKELKELAKYMAAGIEEKRQFYKFAGSRAINDKDKLLPIIHCAAGIGRTGQVAAAMQLIKPNNKLSVQEIIMDMRKTGCDRMVQNEEQFKGLLELEKLLNDEKLAQ
;
A
#
# COMPACT_ATOMS: atom_id res chain seq x y z
N MET A 1 -59.31 64.11 -25.14
CA MET A 1 -58.05 63.57 -24.60
C MET A 1 -58.38 62.34 -23.79
N GLU A 2 -57.88 61.20 -24.27
CA GLU A 2 -58.29 59.85 -23.91
C GLU A 2 -57.86 59.41 -22.51
N SER A 3 -58.73 58.60 -21.92
CA SER A 3 -58.52 57.76 -20.75
C SER A 3 -57.82 56.46 -21.16
N SER A 4 -56.85 56.00 -20.38
CA SER A 4 -56.49 54.57 -20.30
C SER A 4 -55.73 54.29 -19.00
N ARG A 5 -56.45 53.70 -18.03
CA ARG A 5 -55.89 53.00 -16.86
C ARG A 5 -55.08 51.78 -17.31
N LYS A 6 -53.95 51.50 -16.66
CA LYS A 6 -53.34 50.17 -16.60
C LYS A 6 -53.15 49.79 -15.14
N ASP A 7 -53.73 48.66 -14.78
CA ASP A 7 -53.66 48.00 -13.49
C ASP A 7 -52.27 47.41 -13.24
N ASN A 8 -51.69 47.68 -12.07
CA ASN A 8 -50.51 46.98 -11.56
C ASN A 8 -50.92 46.22 -10.29
N ASN A 9 -51.26 44.94 -10.46
CA ASN A 9 -51.41 43.99 -9.35
C ASN A 9 -50.10 43.20 -9.20
N THR A 10 -49.25 43.62 -8.26
CA THR A 10 -48.14 42.80 -7.74
C THR A 10 -48.39 42.54 -6.25
N PRO A 11 -48.43 41.28 -5.78
CA PRO A 11 -48.64 41.00 -4.36
C PRO A 11 -47.41 41.40 -3.53
N PRO A 12 -47.57 41.81 -2.26
CA PRO A 12 -46.44 42.14 -1.40
C PRO A 12 -45.62 40.89 -1.03
N PRO A 13 -44.32 41.05 -0.73
CA PRO A 13 -43.44 39.93 -0.39
C PRO A 13 -43.81 39.31 0.96
N ILE A 14 -43.76 37.97 1.01
CA ILE A 14 -43.97 37.17 2.21
C ILE A 14 -42.83 37.42 3.21
N PRO A 15 -43.08 37.61 4.52
CA PRO A 15 -42.02 37.76 5.50
C PRO A 15 -41.28 36.42 5.68
N ILE A 16 -39.99 36.38 5.38
CA ILE A 16 -39.13 35.24 5.69
C ILE A 16 -38.85 35.26 7.20
N ARG A 17 -39.42 34.29 7.90
CA ARG A 17 -39.17 34.01 9.31
C ARG A 17 -37.75 33.44 9.46
N THR A 18 -36.82 34.23 9.99
CA THR A 18 -35.47 33.79 10.36
C THR A 18 -35.58 32.81 11.53
N MET A 19 -35.48 31.50 11.26
CA MET A 19 -35.20 30.52 12.32
C MET A 19 -33.69 30.46 12.54
N SER A 20 -33.26 31.00 13.68
CA SER A 20 -31.94 30.77 14.26
C SER A 20 -31.80 29.27 14.60
N LEU A 21 -30.96 28.57 13.85
CA LEU A 21 -30.45 27.24 14.18
C LEU A 21 -28.92 27.34 14.21
N GLY A 22 -28.31 27.25 15.39
CA GLY A 22 -26.87 27.04 15.46
C GLY A 22 -26.11 27.50 16.69
N LEU A 23 -26.64 27.31 17.91
CA LEU A 23 -25.82 27.39 19.14
C LEU A 23 -25.56 26.01 19.79
N GLY A 24 -26.01 24.91 19.17
CA GLY A 24 -25.84 23.54 19.72
C GLY A 24 -24.53 22.82 19.33
N ALA A 25 -23.97 23.10 18.15
CA ALA A 25 -22.83 22.30 17.63
C ALA A 25 -21.46 22.66 18.26
N ASN A 26 -21.30 23.90 18.74
CA ASN A 26 -20.05 24.33 19.38
C ASN A 26 -19.91 23.83 20.83
N THR A 27 -21.03 23.56 21.50
CA THR A 27 -21.06 23.08 22.88
C THR A 27 -20.77 21.58 22.96
N GLU A 28 -21.24 20.80 21.98
CA GLU A 28 -20.90 19.37 21.86
C GLU A 28 -19.41 19.15 21.52
N TYR A 29 -18.82 20.00 20.66
CA TYR A 29 -17.41 19.88 20.31
C TYR A 29 -16.47 20.22 21.49
N LYS A 30 -16.84 21.20 22.33
CA LYS A 30 -16.10 21.51 23.57
C LYS A 30 -16.30 20.43 24.64
N SER A 31 -17.52 19.88 24.74
CA SER A 31 -17.86 18.79 25.67
C SER A 31 -17.13 17.49 25.35
N ALA A 32 -16.99 17.14 24.07
CA ALA A 32 -16.21 15.96 23.64
C ALA A 32 -14.72 16.11 23.92
N ARG A 33 -14.15 17.31 23.71
CA ARG A 33 -12.74 17.59 24.00
C ARG A 33 -12.42 17.57 25.50
N ALA A 34 -13.34 18.04 26.35
CA ALA A 34 -13.20 17.98 27.81
C ALA A 34 -13.24 16.53 28.33
N ARG A 35 -14.17 15.70 27.82
CA ARG A 35 -14.30 14.29 28.21
C ARG A 35 -13.08 13.44 27.85
N ILE A 36 -12.39 13.76 26.75
CA ILE A 36 -11.14 13.09 26.35
C ILE A 36 -9.98 13.47 27.29
N SER A 37 -9.94 14.71 27.78
CA SER A 37 -8.92 15.19 28.72
C SER A 37 -9.07 14.55 30.11
N ASP A 38 -10.29 14.39 30.60
CA ASP A 38 -10.56 13.80 31.92
C ASP A 38 -10.38 12.28 31.96
N SER A 39 -10.56 11.60 30.82
CA SER A 39 -10.34 10.15 30.73
C SER A 39 -8.86 9.76 30.67
N MET A 40 -7.95 10.71 30.43
CA MET A 40 -6.50 10.46 30.37
C MET A 40 -5.76 10.76 31.68
N SER A 41 -6.39 11.41 32.66
CA SER A 41 -5.77 11.70 33.97
C SER A 41 -5.85 10.52 34.96
N HIS A 42 -6.64 9.49 34.66
CA HIS A 42 -6.85 8.33 35.56
C HIS A 42 -6.17 7.02 35.13
N ILE A 43 -5.32 7.04 34.10
CA ILE A 43 -4.50 5.87 33.71
C ILE A 43 -3.07 6.08 34.20
N LYS A 44 -2.89 6.16 35.52
CA LYS A 44 -1.60 5.88 36.17
C LYS A 44 -1.85 5.04 37.41
N ASN A 45 -1.15 3.91 37.46
CA ASN A 45 -1.04 2.93 38.54
C ASN A 45 -2.21 1.95 38.70
N THR A 46 -2.13 0.83 37.99
CA THR A 46 -2.65 -0.44 38.52
C THR A 46 -1.77 -1.59 38.04
N THR A 47 -0.93 -2.07 38.96
CA THR A 47 -0.16 -3.32 38.84
C THR A 47 -1.14 -4.49 38.95
N VAL A 48 -1.08 -5.47 38.05
CA VAL A 48 -1.90 -6.70 38.12
C VAL A 48 -0.98 -7.92 37.98
N PRO A 49 -1.21 -9.01 38.75
CA PRO A 49 -0.22 -10.04 39.03
C PRO A 49 -0.27 -11.25 38.08
N THR A 50 0.85 -11.96 38.01
CA THR A 50 1.10 -13.21 37.26
C THR A 50 0.29 -14.40 37.80
N PRO A 51 -0.30 -15.27 36.95
CA PRO A 51 -0.83 -16.55 37.40
C PRO A 51 0.17 -17.71 37.26
N GLN A 52 0.13 -18.59 38.25
CA GLN A 52 0.97 -19.77 38.47
C GLN A 52 0.54 -20.99 37.65
N ASN A 53 1.52 -21.87 37.43
CA ASN A 53 1.38 -23.26 36.96
C ASN A 53 0.39 -24.09 37.78
N THR A 54 -0.40 -24.94 37.11
CA THR A 54 -0.85 -26.23 37.66
C THR A 54 -0.87 -27.32 36.60
N THR A 55 -0.40 -28.49 37.00
CA THR A 55 -0.27 -29.76 36.26
C THR A 55 -1.51 -30.63 36.52
N SER A 56 -2.04 -31.38 35.52
CA SER A 56 -2.72 -32.67 35.75
C SER A 56 -3.09 -33.43 34.45
N THR A 57 -2.42 -34.57 34.27
CA THR A 57 -2.85 -35.93 33.87
C THR A 57 -3.73 -36.25 32.63
N ARG A 58 -3.10 -37.07 31.74
CA ARG A 58 -3.58 -38.17 30.86
C ARG A 58 -5.07 -38.55 30.87
N SER A 59 -5.59 -38.84 29.67
CA SER A 59 -6.36 -40.06 29.34
C SER A 59 -6.34 -40.35 27.84
N SER A 60 -6.04 -41.60 27.50
CA SER A 60 -5.96 -42.22 26.17
C SER A 60 -7.29 -42.85 25.77
N ILE A 61 -7.72 -42.70 24.52
CA ILE A 61 -8.65 -43.64 23.86
C ILE A 61 -8.21 -43.88 22.41
N PHE A 62 -7.97 -45.15 22.11
CA PHE A 62 -7.78 -45.79 20.80
C PHE A 62 -9.10 -45.85 20.03
N ILE A 63 -9.08 -45.67 18.70
CA ILE A 63 -9.79 -46.53 17.72
C ILE A 63 -8.96 -46.60 16.41
N ARG A 64 -8.85 -47.82 15.89
CA ARG A 64 -8.19 -48.27 14.64
C ARG A 64 -9.14 -48.09 13.43
N ASP A 65 -8.57 -47.94 12.23
CA ASP A 65 -8.76 -48.84 11.08
C ASP A 65 -7.90 -48.33 9.88
N LEU A 66 -6.89 -49.10 9.44
CA LEU A 66 -6.84 -49.89 8.19
C LEU A 66 -7.18 -49.06 6.92
N ILE A 67 -6.27 -48.90 5.95
CA ILE A 67 -5.98 -49.90 4.90
C ILE A 67 -4.55 -49.74 4.33
N THR A 68 -4.02 -50.90 3.94
CA THR A 68 -2.71 -51.33 3.44
C THR A 68 -2.32 -50.91 2.02
N GLY A 69 -1.00 -50.88 1.74
CA GLY A 69 -0.43 -50.95 0.39
C GLY A 69 1.11 -51.12 0.39
N PHE A 70 1.58 -52.37 0.34
CA PHE A 70 2.97 -52.86 0.14
C PHE A 70 3.64 -52.25 -1.12
N PHE A 71 4.97 -52.05 -1.23
CA PHE A 71 6.06 -53.03 -1.44
C PHE A 71 7.42 -52.44 -0.98
N SER A 72 8.11 -53.06 -0.02
CA SER A 72 9.24 -54.03 -0.14
C SER A 72 10.62 -53.44 -0.49
N ARG A 73 11.50 -53.48 0.53
CA ARG A 73 12.96 -53.33 0.45
C ARG A 73 13.59 -54.49 -0.32
N GLN A 74 14.75 -54.24 -0.94
CA GLN A 74 15.86 -55.20 -0.92
C GLN A 74 17.20 -54.46 -0.91
N THR A 75 17.93 -54.64 0.19
CA THR A 75 19.37 -54.43 0.33
C THR A 75 20.02 -55.80 0.24
N VAL A 76 21.03 -55.96 -0.62
CA VAL A 76 21.95 -57.11 -0.59
C VAL A 76 23.38 -56.59 -0.76
N SER A 77 24.22 -56.95 0.20
CA SER A 77 25.68 -56.84 0.21
C SER A 77 26.30 -58.17 -0.20
N HIS A 78 27.38 -58.18 -0.99
CA HIS A 78 28.48 -59.14 -0.88
C HIS A 78 29.74 -58.69 -1.66
N GLN A 79 30.88 -59.22 -1.22
CA GLN A 79 32.27 -58.81 -1.43
C GLN A 79 32.92 -59.21 -2.76
N GLN A 80 33.97 -58.44 -3.10
CA GLN A 80 35.24 -58.70 -3.82
C GLN A 80 35.45 -60.00 -4.62
N ASP A 81 35.92 -59.85 -5.87
CA ASP A 81 37.22 -60.40 -6.29
C ASP A 81 37.80 -59.62 -7.50
N GLY A 82 39.13 -59.54 -7.59
CA GLY A 82 39.86 -58.67 -8.53
C GLY A 82 40.20 -59.32 -9.88
N THR A 83 40.40 -58.49 -10.91
CA THR A 83 41.39 -58.72 -12.00
C THR A 83 41.50 -57.51 -12.94
N ILE A 84 42.72 -56.97 -13.00
CA ILE A 84 43.48 -56.45 -14.17
C ILE A 84 42.84 -55.38 -15.08
N ALA A 85 43.50 -54.21 -15.13
CA ALA A 85 43.25 -53.09 -16.04
C ALA A 85 43.55 -53.40 -17.52
N PRO A 86 43.05 -52.56 -18.44
CA PRO A 86 44.02 -51.77 -19.20
C PRO A 86 43.71 -50.27 -19.19
N ARG A 87 44.80 -49.49 -19.13
CA ARG A 87 44.83 -48.05 -19.30
C ARG A 87 44.37 -47.71 -20.73
N TYR A 88 43.29 -46.95 -20.85
CA TYR A 88 43.05 -46.10 -22.01
C TYR A 88 43.18 -44.65 -21.57
N ALA A 89 44.27 -44.03 -22.04
CA ALA A 89 44.42 -42.59 -22.05
C ALA A 89 43.35 -42.02 -22.99
N PHE A 90 42.48 -41.16 -22.47
CA PHE A 90 41.65 -40.29 -23.30
C PHE A 90 41.90 -38.83 -22.91
N ASN A 91 42.24 -38.08 -23.95
CA ASN A 91 42.73 -36.72 -23.95
C ASN A 91 41.89 -35.76 -23.08
N SER A 92 42.61 -34.89 -22.38
CA SER A 92 42.08 -33.61 -21.88
C SER A 92 41.48 -32.82 -23.04
N ARG A 93 40.16 -32.85 -23.18
CA ARG A 93 39.42 -31.78 -23.83
C ARG A 93 38.95 -30.82 -22.75
N THR A 94 39.42 -29.60 -22.85
CA THR A 94 38.81 -28.42 -22.25
C THR A 94 37.30 -28.50 -22.46
N VAL A 95 36.57 -28.62 -21.35
CA VAL A 95 35.12 -28.49 -21.36
C VAL A 95 34.85 -27.02 -21.63
N ASP A 96 34.55 -26.71 -22.89
CA ASP A 96 33.94 -25.43 -23.24
C ASP A 96 32.64 -25.33 -22.43
N SER A 97 32.63 -24.44 -21.45
CA SER A 97 31.47 -24.08 -20.66
C SER A 97 30.41 -23.53 -21.60
N ASN A 98 29.46 -24.39 -21.96
CA ASN A 98 28.37 -24.04 -22.85
C ASN A 98 27.48 -23.00 -22.14
N PRO A 99 27.39 -21.74 -22.61
CA PRO A 99 26.74 -20.66 -21.86
C PRO A 99 25.25 -20.95 -21.61
N ALA A 100 24.61 -21.77 -22.45
CA ALA A 100 23.23 -22.21 -22.26
C ALA A 100 23.04 -23.16 -21.05
N VAL A 101 24.06 -23.97 -20.73
CA VAL A 101 24.04 -24.90 -19.59
C VAL A 101 24.30 -24.16 -18.28
N GLU A 102 25.21 -23.18 -18.29
CA GLU A 102 25.43 -22.29 -17.13
C GLU A 102 24.21 -21.40 -16.85
N LEU A 103 23.57 -20.86 -17.89
CA LEU A 103 22.35 -20.07 -17.75
C LEU A 103 21.19 -20.92 -17.20
N GLY A 104 21.05 -22.17 -17.67
CA GLY A 104 20.07 -23.13 -17.16
C GLY A 104 20.32 -23.54 -15.70
N ALA A 105 21.59 -23.78 -15.32
CA ALA A 105 21.97 -24.13 -13.96
C ALA A 105 21.82 -22.95 -12.98
N ALA A 106 22.22 -21.74 -13.37
CA ALA A 106 22.01 -20.52 -12.58
C ALA A 106 20.52 -20.23 -12.38
N THR A 107 19.71 -20.39 -13.44
CA THR A 107 18.25 -20.23 -13.39
C THR A 107 17.60 -21.25 -12.46
N SER A 108 18.03 -22.52 -12.51
CA SER A 108 17.56 -23.57 -11.59
C SER A 108 17.96 -23.31 -10.13
N THR A 109 19.15 -22.75 -9.89
CA THR A 109 19.66 -22.50 -8.52
C THR A 109 18.92 -21.31 -7.87
N LEU A 110 18.71 -20.23 -8.62
CA LEU A 110 17.93 -19.06 -8.17
C LEU A 110 16.47 -19.41 -7.87
N ALA A 111 15.84 -20.28 -8.65
CA ALA A 111 14.46 -20.72 -8.42
C ALA A 111 14.27 -21.48 -7.09
N THR A 112 15.32 -22.12 -6.57
CA THR A 112 15.31 -22.83 -5.29
C THR A 112 15.81 -22.00 -4.10
N GLN A 113 16.42 -20.83 -4.36
CA GLN A 113 16.95 -19.98 -3.31
C GLN A 113 15.81 -19.26 -2.58
N SER A 114 15.83 -19.28 -1.24
CA SER A 114 14.91 -18.46 -0.45
C SER A 114 15.18 -16.97 -0.78
N VAL A 115 14.12 -16.28 -1.22
CA VAL A 115 14.18 -14.87 -1.67
C VAL A 115 14.80 -13.95 -0.60
N LYS A 116 14.65 -14.30 0.68
CA LYS A 116 15.21 -13.57 1.82
C LYS A 116 16.73 -13.37 1.74
N TYR A 117 17.46 -14.25 1.05
CA TYR A 117 18.92 -14.17 0.93
C TYR A 117 19.40 -13.47 -0.34
N ILE A 118 18.50 -12.87 -1.11
CA ILE A 118 18.88 -12.09 -2.30
C ILE A 118 19.30 -10.68 -1.84
N ASP A 119 20.59 -10.46 -1.71
CA ASP A 119 21.20 -9.18 -1.31
C ASP A 119 21.52 -8.24 -2.48
N ASN A 120 21.34 -8.73 -3.72
CA ASN A 120 21.66 -8.01 -4.94
C ASN A 120 20.40 -7.71 -5.77
N PHE A 121 20.25 -6.45 -6.20
CA PHE A 121 19.07 -6.02 -6.96
C PHE A 121 18.90 -6.74 -8.31
N ASN A 122 19.98 -6.99 -9.06
CA ASN A 122 19.89 -7.68 -10.35
C ASN A 122 19.43 -9.14 -10.17
N LYS A 123 19.89 -9.82 -9.12
CA LYS A 123 19.39 -11.16 -8.76
C LYS A 123 17.91 -11.13 -8.39
N LEU A 124 17.43 -10.08 -7.72
CA LEU A 124 16.01 -9.92 -7.40
C LEU A 124 15.17 -9.69 -8.66
N GLU A 125 15.68 -8.93 -9.62
CA GLU A 125 15.08 -8.74 -10.95
C GLU A 125 14.99 -10.06 -11.72
N GLU A 126 16.07 -10.84 -11.76
CA GLU A 126 16.10 -12.17 -12.37
C GLU A 126 15.11 -13.11 -11.69
N PHE A 127 15.14 -13.19 -10.36
CA PHE A 127 14.21 -14.01 -9.58
C PHE A 127 12.75 -13.63 -9.85
N THR A 128 12.45 -12.33 -9.98
CA THR A 128 11.11 -11.83 -10.33
C THR A 128 10.67 -12.32 -11.71
N LYS A 129 11.56 -12.31 -12.70
CA LYS A 129 11.25 -12.77 -14.06
C LYS A 129 10.98 -14.28 -14.13
N LEU A 130 11.55 -15.05 -13.20
CA LEU A 130 11.27 -16.48 -13.08
C LEU A 130 9.90 -16.78 -12.46
N GLN A 131 9.26 -15.79 -11.83
CA GLN A 131 7.92 -15.97 -11.28
C GLN A 131 6.85 -15.84 -12.36
N ASN A 132 5.89 -16.77 -12.36
CA ASN A 132 4.75 -16.75 -13.28
C ASN A 132 3.61 -15.83 -12.77
N PHE A 133 3.93 -14.56 -12.51
CA PHE A 133 2.97 -13.56 -12.05
C PHE A 133 1.95 -13.20 -13.14
N GLN A 134 0.68 -13.15 -12.74
CA GLN A 134 -0.44 -12.87 -13.64
C GLN A 134 -0.79 -11.38 -13.64
N TYR A 135 -0.67 -10.75 -14.80
CA TYR A 135 -0.99 -9.33 -15.01
C TYR A 135 -2.14 -9.20 -16.02
N CYS A 136 -2.90 -8.11 -15.93
CA CYS A 136 -3.90 -7.76 -16.94
C CYS A 136 -3.23 -7.52 -18.30
N ASP A 137 -3.97 -7.81 -19.38
CA ASP A 137 -3.51 -7.44 -20.72
C ASP A 137 -3.51 -5.91 -20.85
N GLN A 138 -2.47 -5.36 -21.49
CA GLN A 138 -2.28 -3.90 -21.54
C GLN A 138 -3.44 -3.17 -22.22
N GLN A 139 -4.13 -3.82 -23.15
CA GLN A 139 -5.31 -3.27 -23.84
C GLN A 139 -6.56 -3.24 -22.94
N GLU A 140 -6.61 -4.06 -21.89
CA GLU A 140 -7.73 -4.16 -20.96
C GLU A 140 -7.72 -3.05 -19.90
N VAL A 141 -6.53 -2.55 -19.52
CA VAL A 141 -6.39 -1.52 -18.47
C VAL A 141 -6.55 -0.12 -19.05
N LYS A 142 -7.78 0.22 -19.44
CA LYS A 142 -8.12 1.55 -19.96
C LYS A 142 -7.76 2.64 -18.95
N GLY A 143 -7.19 3.75 -19.44
CA GLY A 143 -6.82 4.90 -18.61
C GLY A 143 -5.47 4.80 -17.91
N ALA A 144 -4.68 3.76 -18.17
CA ALA A 144 -3.25 3.74 -17.81
C ALA A 144 -2.52 4.93 -18.45
N ARG A 145 -1.60 5.54 -17.69
CA ARG A 145 -0.73 6.62 -18.16
C ARG A 145 0.51 6.05 -18.84
N PHE A 146 1.05 4.97 -18.30
CA PHE A 146 2.21 4.24 -18.79
C PHE A 146 1.75 2.83 -19.19
N SER A 147 1.89 2.50 -20.48
CA SER A 147 1.48 1.21 -21.04
C SER A 147 2.41 0.08 -20.62
N ASP A 148 3.69 0.36 -20.39
CA ASP A 148 4.71 -0.60 -19.96
C ASP A 148 4.65 -0.94 -18.47
N ILE A 149 3.74 -0.31 -17.72
CA ILE A 149 3.55 -0.55 -16.29
C ILE A 149 2.37 -1.49 -16.09
N LYS A 150 2.67 -2.74 -15.81
CA LYS A 150 1.70 -3.80 -15.59
C LYS A 150 0.81 -3.55 -14.36
N THR A 151 -0.35 -4.18 -14.38
CA THR A 151 -1.36 -4.16 -13.31
C THR A 151 -1.66 -5.62 -12.96
N ALA A 152 -1.41 -6.05 -11.72
CA ALA A 152 -1.66 -7.44 -11.32
C ALA A 152 -3.16 -7.78 -11.43
N LYS A 153 -3.47 -8.93 -12.03
CA LYS A 153 -4.85 -9.27 -12.42
C LYS A 153 -5.75 -9.48 -11.21
N GLU A 154 -5.29 -10.28 -10.25
CA GLU A 154 -6.08 -10.70 -9.08
C GLU A 154 -6.40 -9.57 -8.11
N THR A 155 -5.59 -8.51 -8.10
CA THR A 155 -5.68 -7.41 -7.13
C THR A 155 -6.06 -6.09 -7.77
N GLN A 156 -6.44 -6.10 -9.05
CA GLN A 156 -6.84 -4.90 -9.77
C GLN A 156 -7.99 -4.20 -9.02
N VAL A 157 -7.88 -2.88 -8.88
CA VAL A 157 -8.97 -2.07 -8.34
C VAL A 157 -9.98 -1.83 -9.43
N CYS A 158 -11.24 -2.14 -9.15
CA CYS A 158 -12.37 -1.83 -10.03
C CYS A 158 -13.30 -0.81 -9.37
N ILE A 159 -13.92 0.03 -10.20
CA ILE A 159 -15.02 0.93 -9.83
C ILE A 159 -16.24 0.65 -10.72
N THR A 160 -17.41 1.15 -10.34
CA THR A 160 -18.62 1.06 -11.16
C THR A 160 -18.95 2.42 -11.77
N ASP A 161 -19.02 2.52 -13.09
CA ASP A 161 -19.31 3.78 -13.76
C ASP A 161 -20.78 4.22 -13.62
N SER A 162 -21.17 5.28 -14.33
CA SER A 162 -22.56 5.79 -14.31
C SER A 162 -23.56 4.87 -14.99
N ALA A 163 -23.11 3.98 -15.89
CA ALA A 163 -23.93 3.00 -16.56
C ALA A 163 -24.05 1.68 -15.76
N GLY A 164 -23.41 1.59 -14.59
CA GLY A 164 -23.41 0.36 -13.78
C GLY A 164 -22.36 -0.65 -14.23
N ILE A 165 -21.45 -0.28 -15.12
CA ILE A 165 -20.43 -1.16 -15.69
C ILE A 165 -19.20 -1.14 -14.79
N GLN A 166 -18.67 -2.33 -14.49
CA GLN A 166 -17.42 -2.45 -13.74
C GLN A 166 -16.22 -2.13 -14.65
N ILE A 167 -15.38 -1.20 -14.21
CA ILE A 167 -14.17 -0.78 -14.94
C ILE A 167 -12.94 -1.07 -14.08
N GLY A 168 -12.01 -1.84 -14.62
CA GLY A 168 -10.69 -2.06 -14.03
C GLY A 168 -9.79 -0.83 -14.21
N LEU A 169 -9.16 -0.39 -13.11
CA LEU A 169 -8.27 0.76 -13.10
C LEU A 169 -6.80 0.34 -13.20
N PRO A 170 -5.88 1.25 -13.61
CA PRO A 170 -4.43 1.06 -13.50
C PRO A 170 -3.98 1.20 -12.03
N ALA A 171 -4.55 0.40 -11.14
CA ALA A 171 -4.33 0.41 -9.71
C ALA A 171 -4.52 -0.99 -9.11
N ASN A 172 -3.83 -1.27 -8.02
CA ASN A 172 -3.84 -2.57 -7.34
C ASN A 172 -3.96 -2.41 -5.84
N ARG A 173 -4.74 -3.29 -5.19
CA ARG A 173 -4.68 -3.54 -3.74
C ARG A 173 -3.47 -4.42 -3.47
N VAL A 174 -2.36 -3.79 -3.09
CA VAL A 174 -1.10 -4.49 -2.90
C VAL A 174 -1.14 -5.23 -1.56
N LYS A 175 -0.85 -6.52 -1.61
CA LYS A 175 -0.77 -7.41 -0.44
C LYS A 175 0.69 -7.61 -0.07
N VAL A 176 0.95 -7.70 1.23
CA VAL A 176 2.24 -8.09 1.80
C VAL A 176 1.97 -9.00 2.98
N GLY A 177 2.47 -10.24 2.92
CA GLY A 177 1.92 -11.34 3.72
C GLY A 177 0.43 -11.53 3.42
N ASP A 178 -0.38 -11.68 4.48
CA ASP A 178 -1.83 -11.91 4.36
C ASP A 178 -2.65 -10.61 4.30
N ASP A 179 -2.02 -9.45 4.51
CA ASP A 179 -2.70 -8.17 4.64
C ASP A 179 -2.65 -7.34 3.34
N ASN A 180 -3.75 -6.66 3.02
CA ASN A 180 -3.73 -5.55 2.09
C ASN A 180 -2.99 -4.37 2.76
N LEU A 181 -1.83 -4.01 2.23
CA LEU A 181 -0.99 -2.95 2.80
C LEU A 181 -1.42 -1.57 2.33
N PHE A 182 -1.65 -1.40 1.02
CA PHE A 182 -2.01 -0.12 0.42
C PHE A 182 -2.60 -0.31 -0.99
N ILE A 183 -3.10 0.76 -1.59
CA ILE A 183 -3.44 0.82 -3.01
C ILE A 183 -2.34 1.59 -3.75
N ARG A 184 -1.68 0.93 -4.71
CA ARG A 184 -0.81 1.61 -5.68
C ARG A 184 -1.62 2.05 -6.89
N SER A 185 -1.40 3.26 -7.38
CA SER A 185 -1.93 3.70 -8.67
C SER A 185 -0.86 4.41 -9.48
N GLN A 186 -1.03 4.45 -10.80
CA GLN A 186 -0.31 5.44 -11.61
C GLN A 186 -0.88 6.84 -11.33
N TYR A 187 -0.13 7.89 -11.66
CA TYR A 187 -0.65 9.25 -11.61
C TYR A 187 -1.83 9.39 -12.59
N PRO A 188 -3.01 9.86 -12.15
CA PRO A 188 -4.24 9.71 -12.91
C PRO A 188 -4.19 10.36 -14.29
N LYS A 189 -4.59 9.62 -15.32
CA LYS A 189 -4.98 10.16 -16.62
C LYS A 189 -6.47 10.52 -16.64
N ASN A 190 -7.31 9.67 -16.04
CA ASN A 190 -8.72 9.96 -15.77
C ASN A 190 -8.89 10.36 -14.29
N ILE A 191 -9.22 11.63 -14.06
CA ILE A 191 -9.34 12.20 -12.71
C ILE A 191 -10.62 11.72 -12.02
N GLU A 192 -11.75 11.62 -12.73
CA GLU A 192 -13.01 11.16 -12.14
C GLU A 192 -12.85 9.75 -11.55
N ASN A 193 -12.27 8.82 -12.31
CA ASN A 193 -12.07 7.44 -11.86
C ASN A 193 -11.16 7.37 -10.62
N GLN A 194 -10.11 8.18 -10.57
CA GLN A 194 -9.22 8.26 -9.41
C GLN A 194 -9.96 8.77 -8.17
N LEU A 195 -10.75 9.84 -8.33
CA LEU A 195 -11.54 10.41 -7.25
C LEU A 195 -12.62 9.46 -6.76
N GLN A 196 -13.25 8.72 -7.68
CA GLN A 196 -14.23 7.68 -7.33
C GLN A 196 -13.57 6.54 -6.57
N MET A 197 -12.39 6.06 -6.99
CA MET A 197 -11.62 5.06 -6.25
C MET A 197 -11.28 5.55 -4.83
N LEU A 198 -10.80 6.79 -4.71
CA LEU A 198 -10.52 7.43 -3.42
C LEU A 198 -11.78 7.49 -2.54
N TYR A 199 -12.90 7.86 -3.16
CA TYR A 199 -14.20 7.93 -2.50
C TYR A 199 -14.62 6.54 -2.02
N GLU A 200 -14.76 5.54 -2.89
CA GLU A 200 -15.22 4.18 -2.61
C GLU A 200 -14.39 3.42 -1.58
N ASN A 201 -13.07 3.63 -1.61
CA ASN A 201 -12.13 3.05 -0.64
C ASN A 201 -12.24 3.69 0.76
N ARG A 202 -12.91 4.85 0.90
CA ARG A 202 -12.93 5.65 2.14
C ARG A 202 -11.49 5.96 2.57
N THR A 203 -10.66 6.34 1.60
CA THR A 203 -9.20 6.43 1.74
C THR A 203 -8.80 7.17 3.02
N PRO A 204 -8.01 6.54 3.90
CA PRO A 204 -7.59 7.13 5.15
C PRO A 204 -6.46 8.14 4.95
N MET A 205 -5.68 8.01 3.87
CA MET A 205 -4.66 8.96 3.46
C MET A 205 -4.32 8.78 1.97
N LEU A 206 -4.23 9.89 1.24
CA LEU A 206 -3.64 9.94 -0.10
C LEU A 206 -2.22 10.48 0.00
N CYS A 207 -1.23 9.73 -0.48
CA CYS A 207 0.16 10.14 -0.53
C CYS A 207 0.61 10.33 -1.99
N ILE A 208 1.05 11.56 -2.28
CA ILE A 208 1.53 11.96 -3.59
C ILE A 208 3.03 12.17 -3.49
N LEU A 209 3.78 11.38 -4.26
CA LEU A 209 5.24 11.39 -4.24
C LEU A 209 5.85 12.04 -5.49
N SER A 210 5.03 12.35 -6.51
CA SER A 210 5.47 13.16 -7.65
C SER A 210 5.78 14.58 -7.19
N SER A 211 7.03 15.01 -7.40
CA SER A 211 7.47 16.37 -7.04
C SER A 211 6.74 17.44 -7.84
N ASN A 212 6.86 18.71 -7.43
CA ASN A 212 6.40 19.84 -8.24
C ASN A 212 7.04 19.83 -9.64
N MET A 213 8.32 19.43 -9.73
CA MET A 213 9.02 19.28 -11.00
C MET A 213 8.45 18.13 -11.86
N ASP A 214 8.09 16.99 -11.26
CA ASP A 214 7.40 15.91 -11.98
C ASP A 214 6.05 16.38 -12.52
N ILE A 215 5.28 17.09 -11.70
CA ILE A 215 3.94 17.55 -12.03
C ILE A 215 4.00 18.51 -13.21
N GLN A 216 4.93 19.47 -13.19
CA GLN A 216 5.13 20.43 -14.27
C GLN A 216 5.73 19.76 -15.51
N GLY A 217 6.87 19.07 -15.36
CA GLY A 217 7.64 18.52 -16.48
C GLY A 217 6.95 17.38 -17.24
N ARG A 218 5.96 16.72 -16.63
CA ARG A 218 5.17 15.64 -17.27
C ARG A 218 3.71 16.01 -17.51
N THR A 219 3.35 17.29 -17.28
CA THR A 219 1.98 17.80 -17.44
C THR A 219 0.96 16.95 -16.66
N LEU A 220 1.30 16.61 -15.41
CA LEU A 220 0.43 15.82 -14.55
C LEU A 220 -0.65 16.74 -13.95
N PRO A 221 -1.93 16.37 -13.96
CA PRO A 221 -2.97 17.25 -13.43
C PRO A 221 -2.82 17.37 -11.89
N PRO A 222 -2.71 18.58 -11.32
CA PRO A 222 -2.62 18.77 -9.87
C PRO A 222 -4.01 18.65 -9.20
N TYR A 223 -4.73 17.55 -9.47
CA TYR A 223 -6.13 17.31 -9.10
C TYR A 223 -6.41 17.43 -7.59
N PHE A 224 -5.38 17.24 -6.77
CA PHE A 224 -5.45 17.31 -5.33
C PHE A 224 -5.31 18.73 -4.78
N ARG A 225 -4.94 19.72 -5.61
CA ARG A 225 -4.79 21.14 -5.23
C ARG A 225 -5.87 22.04 -5.82
N VAL A 226 -6.61 21.53 -6.80
CA VAL A 226 -7.56 22.31 -7.60
C VAL A 226 -8.99 21.91 -7.24
N ASN A 227 -9.82 22.91 -6.99
CA ASN A 227 -11.25 22.72 -6.82
C ASN A 227 -11.90 22.51 -8.19
N GLY A 228 -12.87 21.61 -8.27
CA GLY A 228 -13.52 21.34 -9.55
C GLY A 228 -14.58 20.25 -9.49
N THR A 229 -15.14 19.98 -10.65
CA THR A 229 -16.08 18.88 -10.89
C THR A 229 -15.54 18.03 -12.03
N TYR A 230 -15.45 16.72 -11.80
CA TYR A 230 -14.96 15.72 -12.75
C TYR A 230 -16.04 14.65 -12.89
N GLY A 231 -16.84 14.76 -13.95
CA GLY A 231 -18.08 14.01 -14.10
C GLY A 231 -18.98 14.16 -12.88
N ARG A 232 -19.24 13.07 -12.14
CA ARG A 232 -20.07 13.08 -10.93
C ARG A 232 -19.33 13.47 -9.66
N MET A 233 -18.00 13.54 -9.70
CA MET A 233 -17.18 13.84 -8.53
C MET A 233 -16.99 15.35 -8.38
N LYS A 234 -17.40 15.91 -7.23
CA LYS A 234 -17.04 17.27 -6.84
C LYS A 234 -15.90 17.25 -5.83
N VAL A 235 -14.88 18.07 -6.08
CA VAL A 235 -13.68 18.21 -5.25
C VAL A 235 -13.59 19.63 -4.69
N ASN A 236 -13.38 19.73 -3.39
CA ASN A 236 -12.96 20.95 -2.74
C ASN A 236 -11.75 20.65 -1.85
N THR A 237 -10.62 21.27 -2.13
CA THR A 237 -9.37 21.10 -1.43
C THR A 237 -9.04 22.36 -0.64
N LYS A 238 -8.64 22.17 0.61
CA LYS A 238 -7.99 23.19 1.43
C LYS A 238 -6.57 22.76 1.78
N GLU A 239 -5.57 23.58 1.48
CA GLU A 239 -4.22 23.40 2.03
C GLU A 239 -4.26 23.63 3.55
N ILE A 240 -3.66 22.72 4.29
CA ILE A 240 -3.56 22.77 5.74
C ILE A 240 -2.18 23.33 6.07
N GLN A 241 -2.18 24.53 6.66
CA GLN A 241 -0.94 25.14 7.11
C GLN A 241 -0.29 24.31 8.23
N PRO A 242 1.04 24.33 8.34
CA PRO A 242 1.74 23.64 9.42
C PRO A 242 1.26 24.16 10.78
N GLY A 243 0.83 23.24 11.64
CA GLY A 243 0.23 23.51 12.95
C GLY A 243 -0.32 22.22 13.56
N ASP A 244 -0.35 22.12 14.89
CA ASP A 244 -0.86 20.96 15.65
C ASP A 244 -0.32 19.60 15.15
N GLY A 245 1.01 19.46 15.07
CA GLY A 245 1.66 18.16 14.84
C GLY A 245 1.80 17.72 13.37
N LYS A 246 1.50 18.57 12.38
CA LYS A 246 1.80 18.29 10.97
C LYS A 246 3.14 18.91 10.53
N PRO A 247 4.15 18.11 10.16
CA PRO A 247 5.45 18.62 9.76
C PRO A 247 5.39 19.21 8.34
N ASN A 248 6.00 20.37 8.14
CA ASN A 248 6.26 20.92 6.80
C ASN A 248 7.52 20.33 6.14
N LYS A 249 8.33 19.61 6.93
CA LYS A 249 9.55 18.93 6.49
C LYS A 249 9.75 17.60 7.21
N ILE A 250 10.27 16.62 6.49
CA ILE A 250 10.79 15.37 7.04
C ILE A 250 12.23 15.24 6.52
N GLY A 251 13.20 15.61 7.36
CA GLY A 251 14.58 15.85 6.91
C GLY A 251 14.64 16.93 5.82
N SER A 252 15.16 16.57 4.66
CA SER A 252 15.24 17.38 3.45
C SER A 252 13.95 17.38 2.61
N LEU A 253 13.01 16.47 2.88
CA LEU A 253 11.75 16.38 2.14
C LEU A 253 10.79 17.48 2.59
N ASN A 254 10.34 18.31 1.65
CA ASN A 254 9.26 19.28 1.86
C ASN A 254 7.92 18.57 1.75
N VAL A 255 7.08 18.71 2.78
CA VAL A 255 5.80 18.02 2.88
C VAL A 255 4.67 19.04 3.03
N LYS A 256 3.71 18.99 2.10
CA LYS A 256 2.46 19.75 2.17
C LYS A 256 1.30 18.87 2.53
N HIS A 257 0.32 19.48 3.18
CA HIS A 257 -0.87 18.81 3.68
C HIS A 257 -2.10 19.44 3.07
N TYR A 258 -3.06 18.62 2.67
CA TYR A 258 -4.36 19.10 2.20
C TYR A 258 -5.48 18.30 2.82
N SER A 259 -6.63 18.93 2.98
CA SER A 259 -7.90 18.26 3.23
C SER A 259 -8.71 18.30 1.94
N MET A 260 -8.87 17.14 1.31
CA MET A 260 -9.62 16.99 0.07
C MET A 260 -11.02 16.48 0.40
N LYS A 261 -12.03 17.35 0.26
CA LYS A 261 -13.44 17.01 0.40
C LYS A 261 -13.96 16.49 -0.94
N LEU A 262 -14.30 15.21 -0.96
CA LEU A 262 -14.94 14.55 -2.10
C LEU A 262 -16.44 14.41 -1.86
N THR A 263 -17.23 14.82 -2.83
CA THR A 263 -18.68 14.60 -2.83
C THR A 263 -19.05 13.77 -4.05
N TYR A 264 -19.69 12.64 -3.79
CA TYR A 264 -20.33 11.77 -4.78
C TYR A 264 -21.77 11.55 -4.28
N ASP A 265 -22.73 11.90 -5.11
CA ASP A 265 -24.14 12.06 -4.74
C ASP A 265 -24.32 13.04 -3.55
N LYS A 266 -24.71 12.56 -2.36
CA LYS A 266 -25.13 13.41 -1.23
C LYS A 266 -24.20 13.42 -0.01
N LYS A 267 -23.34 12.40 0.19
CA LYS A 267 -22.51 12.32 1.41
C LYS A 267 -21.06 12.68 1.12
N PRO A 268 -20.56 13.83 1.60
CA PRO A 268 -19.15 14.16 1.44
C PRO A 268 -18.27 13.31 2.36
N ILE A 269 -17.06 13.01 1.90
CA ILE A 269 -15.97 12.51 2.75
C ILE A 269 -14.77 13.46 2.66
N ASN A 270 -14.00 13.55 3.74
CA ASN A 270 -12.74 14.29 3.77
C ASN A 270 -11.58 13.30 3.77
N ILE A 271 -10.69 13.43 2.80
CA ILE A 271 -9.47 12.65 2.65
C ILE A 271 -8.27 13.53 3.01
N PRO A 272 -7.43 13.16 3.99
CA PRO A 272 -6.17 13.84 4.20
C PRO A 272 -5.20 13.46 3.08
N VAL A 273 -4.52 14.47 2.56
CA VAL A 273 -3.52 14.34 1.49
C VAL A 273 -2.19 14.81 2.01
N ILE A 274 -1.15 14.02 1.75
CA ILE A 274 0.23 14.43 1.92
C ILE A 274 0.89 14.49 0.54
N HIS A 275 1.66 15.55 0.31
CA HIS A 275 2.39 15.73 -0.93
C HIS A 275 3.86 16.03 -0.62
N VAL A 276 4.74 15.15 -1.08
CA VAL A 276 6.19 15.36 -0.99
C VAL A 276 6.65 16.12 -2.24
N GLU A 277 7.02 17.39 -2.05
CA GLU A 277 7.09 18.35 -3.16
C GLU A 277 8.40 18.31 -3.93
N ASN A 278 9.47 17.81 -3.32
CA ASN A 278 10.85 17.91 -3.82
C ASN A 278 11.58 16.56 -3.89
N TRP A 279 10.88 15.44 -3.75
CA TRP A 279 11.51 14.13 -3.94
C TRP A 279 11.72 13.89 -5.42
N THR A 280 12.97 13.95 -5.87
CA THR A 280 13.36 13.72 -7.27
C THR A 280 12.95 12.32 -7.75
N ASP A 281 12.56 12.21 -9.02
CA ASP A 281 12.19 10.91 -9.58
C ASP A 281 13.39 9.97 -9.68
N LYS A 282 13.14 8.67 -9.50
CA LYS A 282 14.16 7.60 -9.51
C LYS A 282 15.29 7.74 -8.48
N THR A 283 15.20 8.64 -7.51
CA THR A 283 16.15 8.71 -6.38
C THR A 283 15.56 8.10 -5.12
N THR A 284 16.41 7.83 -4.14
CA THR A 284 16.02 7.43 -2.78
C THR A 284 15.99 8.62 -1.83
N ALA A 285 15.07 8.63 -0.87
CA ALA A 285 15.23 9.44 0.34
C ALA A 285 16.28 8.77 1.25
N SER A 286 16.86 9.51 2.19
CA SER A 286 17.74 8.88 3.17
C SER A 286 16.97 7.89 4.05
N THR A 287 17.66 6.90 4.59
CA THR A 287 17.11 5.86 5.47
C THR A 287 16.32 6.45 6.65
N LYS A 288 16.81 7.54 7.25
CA LYS A 288 16.12 8.26 8.32
C LYS A 288 14.86 8.96 7.84
N GLU A 289 14.90 9.65 6.70
CA GLU A 289 13.73 10.33 6.14
C GLU A 289 12.64 9.34 5.74
N LEU A 290 13.02 8.22 5.14
CA LEU A 290 12.10 7.16 4.75
C LEU A 290 11.37 6.58 5.96
N LYS A 291 12.10 6.30 7.04
CA LYS A 291 11.55 5.84 8.32
C LYS A 291 10.54 6.84 8.90
N GLU A 292 10.93 8.12 8.98
CA GLU A 292 10.10 9.15 9.59
C GLU A 292 8.85 9.47 8.73
N LEU A 293 8.97 9.44 7.40
CA LEU A 293 7.82 9.55 6.50
C LEU A 293 6.86 8.36 6.67
N ALA A 294 7.37 7.13 6.73
CA ALA A 294 6.55 5.94 6.93
C ALA A 294 5.82 5.98 8.29
N LYS A 295 6.48 6.40 9.36
CA LYS A 295 5.87 6.59 10.69
C LYS A 295 4.78 7.66 10.65
N TYR A 296 5.07 8.80 10.02
CA TYR A 296 4.12 9.89 9.90
C TYR A 296 2.85 9.45 9.16
N MET A 297 3.01 8.71 8.06
CA MET A 297 1.90 8.12 7.33
C MET A 297 1.11 7.12 8.17
N ALA A 298 1.80 6.18 8.84
CA ALA A 298 1.16 5.16 9.67
C ALA A 298 0.28 5.79 10.77
N ALA A 299 0.79 6.83 11.44
CA ALA A 299 0.04 7.56 12.46
C ALA A 299 -1.23 8.22 11.89
N GLY A 300 -1.12 8.95 10.77
CA GLY A 300 -2.28 9.63 10.17
C GLY A 300 -3.31 8.66 9.56
N ILE A 301 -2.86 7.52 9.03
CA ILE A 301 -3.74 6.45 8.56
C ILE A 301 -4.54 5.88 9.73
N GLU A 302 -3.88 5.59 10.84
CA GLU A 302 -4.53 5.03 12.03
C GLU A 302 -5.51 6.02 12.66
N GLU A 303 -5.14 7.29 12.79
CA GLU A 303 -6.05 8.35 13.24
C GLU A 303 -7.34 8.37 12.41
N LYS A 304 -7.21 8.29 11.08
CA LYS A 304 -8.37 8.30 10.18
C LYS A 304 -9.19 7.01 10.25
N ARG A 305 -8.56 5.86 10.47
CA ARG A 305 -9.26 4.58 10.71
C ARG A 305 -10.06 4.62 12.01
N GLN A 306 -9.48 5.15 13.09
CA GLN A 306 -10.19 5.34 14.36
C GLN A 306 -11.39 6.27 14.19
N PHE A 307 -11.25 7.37 13.45
CA PHE A 307 -12.39 8.23 13.10
C PHE A 307 -13.54 7.45 12.45
N TYR A 308 -13.25 6.59 11.47
CA TYR A 308 -14.28 5.77 10.82
C TYR A 308 -14.87 4.71 11.75
N LYS A 309 -14.08 4.15 12.67
CA LYS A 309 -14.54 3.22 13.70
C LYS A 309 -15.53 3.90 14.64
N PHE A 310 -15.19 5.08 15.18
CA PHE A 310 -16.08 5.87 16.05
C PHE A 310 -17.35 6.31 15.33
N ALA A 311 -17.26 6.60 14.02
CA ALA A 311 -18.41 6.97 13.21
C ALA A 311 -19.30 5.77 12.79
N GLY A 312 -19.02 4.55 13.25
CA GLY A 312 -19.80 3.36 12.90
C GLY A 312 -19.73 2.99 11.40
N SER A 313 -18.63 3.32 10.73
CA SER A 313 -18.49 3.08 9.29
C SER A 313 -18.36 1.59 8.99
N ARG A 314 -19.20 1.07 8.09
CA ARG A 314 -19.10 -0.31 7.58
C ARG A 314 -17.76 -0.63 6.92
N ALA A 315 -17.01 0.40 6.48
CA ALA A 315 -15.69 0.22 5.87
C ALA A 315 -14.65 -0.36 6.84
N ILE A 316 -14.87 -0.32 8.16
CA ILE A 316 -13.92 -0.87 9.16
C ILE A 316 -13.83 -2.40 9.12
N ASN A 317 -14.87 -3.07 8.61
CA ASN A 317 -14.94 -4.53 8.52
C ASN A 317 -14.61 -5.05 7.11
N ASP A 318 -14.24 -4.18 6.19
CA ASP A 318 -13.94 -4.51 4.80
C ASP A 318 -12.43 -4.38 4.56
N LYS A 319 -11.76 -5.53 4.40
CA LYS A 319 -10.29 -5.60 4.19
C LYS A 319 -9.82 -4.89 2.92
N ASP A 320 -10.72 -4.66 1.97
CA ASP A 320 -10.44 -4.03 0.68
C ASP A 320 -10.72 -2.52 0.68
N LYS A 321 -11.06 -1.96 1.86
CA LYS A 321 -11.27 -0.54 2.14
C LYS A 321 -10.32 -0.03 3.22
N LEU A 322 -10.35 1.30 3.44
CA LEU A 322 -9.51 1.99 4.42
C LEU A 322 -8.01 1.72 4.18
N LEU A 323 -7.62 1.55 2.92
CA LEU A 323 -6.23 1.41 2.51
C LEU A 323 -5.67 2.77 2.10
N PRO A 324 -4.47 3.17 2.54
CA PRO A 324 -3.84 4.36 1.99
C PRO A 324 -3.65 4.21 0.48
N ILE A 325 -3.83 5.29 -0.27
CA ILE A 325 -3.51 5.31 -1.71
C ILE A 325 -2.20 6.07 -1.88
N ILE A 326 -1.21 5.43 -2.50
CA ILE A 326 0.13 5.99 -2.67
C ILE A 326 0.47 5.97 -4.15
N HIS A 327 0.88 7.12 -4.70
CA HIS A 327 1.37 7.17 -6.08
C HIS A 327 2.48 8.20 -6.28
N CYS A 328 3.47 7.84 -7.10
CA CYS A 328 4.37 8.77 -7.78
C CYS A 328 3.83 9.00 -9.21
N ALA A 329 4.71 9.05 -10.22
CA ALA A 329 4.29 9.13 -11.61
C ALA A 329 3.77 7.77 -12.11
N ALA A 330 4.63 6.74 -12.11
CA ALA A 330 4.30 5.39 -12.57
C ALA A 330 3.74 4.48 -11.45
N GLY A 331 3.86 4.88 -10.19
CA GLY A 331 3.34 4.10 -9.06
C GLY A 331 4.18 2.87 -8.68
N ILE A 332 5.47 2.83 -9.04
CA ILE A 332 6.33 1.65 -8.81
C ILE A 332 7.63 1.92 -8.01
N GLY A 333 8.32 3.04 -8.23
CA GLY A 333 9.60 3.35 -7.58
C GLY A 333 9.43 3.88 -6.15
N ARG A 334 9.41 5.22 -6.00
CA ARG A 334 9.13 5.92 -4.72
C ARG A 334 7.91 5.35 -3.98
N THR A 335 6.86 4.99 -4.72
CA THR A 335 5.66 4.33 -4.17
C THR A 335 6.00 3.01 -3.48
N GLY A 336 6.74 2.11 -4.12
CA GLY A 336 7.16 0.85 -3.52
C GLY A 336 8.09 1.05 -2.34
N GLN A 337 8.98 2.04 -2.42
CA GLN A 337 9.91 2.34 -1.33
C GLN A 337 9.19 2.79 -0.06
N VAL A 338 8.26 3.75 -0.16
CA VAL A 338 7.47 4.22 0.99
C VAL A 338 6.59 3.10 1.55
N ALA A 339 5.94 2.32 0.69
CA ALA A 339 5.08 1.22 1.13
C ALA A 339 5.87 0.12 1.84
N ALA A 340 7.03 -0.29 1.31
CA ALA A 340 7.89 -1.27 1.96
C ALA A 340 8.36 -0.76 3.34
N ALA A 341 8.76 0.51 3.43
CA ALA A 341 9.12 1.13 4.70
C ALA A 341 7.96 1.09 5.71
N MET A 342 6.72 1.33 5.28
CA MET A 342 5.53 1.21 6.14
C MET A 342 5.33 -0.20 6.69
N GLN A 343 5.64 -1.25 5.92
CA GLN A 343 5.61 -2.63 6.42
C GLN A 343 6.76 -2.91 7.39
N LEU A 344 7.99 -2.48 7.05
CA LEU A 344 9.18 -2.73 7.86
C LEU A 344 9.07 -2.13 9.27
N ILE A 345 8.49 -0.93 9.40
CA ILE A 345 8.34 -0.27 10.71
C ILE A 345 7.24 -0.87 11.60
N LYS A 346 6.43 -1.83 11.10
CA LYS A 346 5.41 -2.46 11.94
C LYS A 346 6.10 -3.21 13.09
N PRO A 347 5.66 -3.05 14.35
CA PRO A 347 6.30 -3.69 15.51
C PRO A 347 6.43 -5.22 15.38
N ASN A 348 5.43 -5.86 14.75
CA ASN A 348 5.35 -7.30 14.55
C ASN A 348 5.78 -7.75 13.14
N ASN A 349 6.49 -6.92 12.37
CA ASN A 349 7.00 -7.33 11.06
C ASN A 349 7.99 -8.50 11.21
N LYS A 350 7.74 -9.57 10.45
CA LYS A 350 8.60 -10.76 10.36
C LYS A 350 9.18 -10.98 8.96
N LEU A 351 8.73 -10.17 7.99
CA LEU A 351 9.12 -10.31 6.59
C LEU A 351 10.40 -9.52 6.32
N SER A 352 11.26 -10.09 5.49
CA SER A 352 12.44 -9.39 4.98
C SER A 352 12.08 -8.38 3.90
N VAL A 353 12.98 -7.45 3.60
CA VAL A 353 12.84 -6.50 2.49
C VAL A 353 12.49 -7.21 1.16
N GLN A 354 13.18 -8.30 0.86
CA GLN A 354 12.99 -9.07 -0.36
C GLN A 354 11.61 -9.73 -0.42
N GLU A 355 11.15 -10.34 0.67
CA GLU A 355 9.81 -10.94 0.76
C GLU A 355 8.73 -9.87 0.54
N ILE A 356 8.87 -8.71 1.19
CA ILE A 356 7.97 -7.56 1.02
C ILE A 356 7.94 -7.11 -0.45
N ILE A 357 9.10 -6.97 -1.10
CA ILE A 357 9.18 -6.55 -2.51
C ILE A 357 8.54 -7.59 -3.42
N MET A 358 8.78 -8.88 -3.20
CA MET A 358 8.20 -9.93 -4.02
C MET A 358 6.68 -9.97 -3.92
N ASP A 359 6.12 -9.78 -2.73
CA ASP A 359 4.68 -9.67 -2.54
C ASP A 359 4.10 -8.44 -3.26
N MET A 360 4.78 -7.29 -3.14
CA MET A 360 4.40 -6.08 -3.87
C MET A 360 4.48 -6.26 -5.39
N ARG A 361 5.47 -7.01 -5.88
CA ARG A 361 5.63 -7.30 -7.30
C ARG A 361 4.52 -8.19 -7.81
N LYS A 362 4.28 -9.32 -7.12
CA LYS A 362 3.21 -10.28 -7.40
C LYS A 362 1.83 -9.62 -7.43
N THR A 363 1.55 -8.75 -6.46
CA THR A 363 0.20 -8.21 -6.22
C THR A 363 0.02 -6.77 -6.70
N GLY A 364 1.03 -6.18 -7.33
CA GLY A 364 0.98 -4.83 -7.84
C GLY A 364 1.51 -4.75 -9.27
N CYS A 365 2.83 -4.81 -9.40
CA CYS A 365 3.54 -4.68 -10.67
C CYS A 365 4.94 -5.28 -10.52
N ASP A 366 5.42 -6.03 -11.51
CA ASP A 366 6.73 -6.70 -11.52
C ASP A 366 7.93 -5.77 -11.24
N ARG A 367 7.74 -4.46 -11.40
CA ARG A 367 8.80 -3.44 -11.24
C ARG A 367 8.68 -2.60 -9.95
N MET A 368 7.89 -3.03 -8.97
CA MET A 368 7.82 -2.38 -7.65
C MET A 368 9.20 -2.37 -6.98
N VAL A 369 9.58 -1.20 -6.42
CA VAL A 369 10.98 -0.87 -6.06
C VAL A 369 11.86 -0.97 -7.31
N GLN A 370 11.95 0.16 -8.02
CA GLN A 370 12.31 0.20 -9.44
C GLN A 370 13.82 0.13 -9.70
N ASN A 371 14.64 0.48 -8.72
CA ASN A 371 16.09 0.54 -8.90
C ASN A 371 16.87 0.13 -7.65
N GLU A 372 18.18 -0.07 -7.85
CA GLU A 372 19.11 -0.53 -6.83
C GLU A 372 19.23 0.44 -5.65
N GLU A 373 19.22 1.75 -5.88
CA GLU A 373 19.28 2.75 -4.81
C GLU A 373 18.09 2.63 -3.85
N GLN A 374 16.88 2.45 -4.39
CA GLN A 374 15.68 2.27 -3.58
C GLN A 374 15.73 0.97 -2.77
N PHE A 375 16.25 -0.10 -3.37
CA PHE A 375 16.43 -1.39 -2.72
C PHE A 375 17.46 -1.30 -1.58
N LYS A 376 18.64 -0.71 -1.83
CA LYS A 376 19.68 -0.49 -0.81
C LYS A 376 19.16 0.34 0.37
N GLY A 377 18.42 1.41 0.11
CA GLY A 377 17.82 2.22 1.16
C GLY A 377 16.83 1.43 2.05
N LEU A 378 16.14 0.42 1.50
CA LEU A 378 15.29 -0.47 2.29
C LEU A 378 16.09 -1.48 3.12
N LEU A 379 17.18 -2.04 2.58
CA LEU A 379 18.08 -2.92 3.34
C LEU A 379 18.73 -2.18 4.51
N GLU A 380 19.17 -0.94 4.28
CA GLU A 380 19.71 -0.08 5.35
C GLU A 380 18.65 0.22 6.42
N LEU A 381 17.40 0.45 6.02
CA LEU A 381 16.30 0.66 6.96
C LEU A 381 16.01 -0.60 7.79
N GLU A 382 15.97 -1.77 7.16
CA GLU A 382 15.80 -3.04 7.87
C GLU A 382 16.91 -3.26 8.90
N LYS A 383 18.17 -3.02 8.50
CA LYS A 383 19.31 -3.12 9.40
C LYS A 383 19.16 -2.16 10.59
N LEU A 384 18.89 -0.88 10.33
CA LEU A 384 18.66 0.13 11.38
C LEU A 384 17.56 -0.31 12.37
N LEU A 385 16.44 -0.82 11.86
CA LEU A 385 15.32 -1.26 12.70
C LEU A 385 15.66 -2.50 13.52
N ASN A 386 16.48 -3.42 13.00
CA ASN A 386 16.94 -4.59 13.74
C ASN A 386 17.95 -4.19 14.84
N ASP A 387 18.87 -3.28 14.53
CA ASP A 387 19.83 -2.74 15.50
C ASP A 387 19.09 -2.04 16.66
N GLU A 388 18.04 -1.27 16.36
CA GLU A 388 17.19 -0.62 17.37
C GLU A 388 16.40 -1.60 18.24
N LYS A 389 16.00 -2.76 17.70
CA LYS A 389 15.32 -3.82 18.46
C LYS A 389 16.28 -4.56 19.39
N LEU A 390 17.55 -4.73 18.98
CA LEU A 390 18.58 -5.37 19.80
C LEU A 390 19.08 -4.46 20.94
N ALA A 391 18.91 -3.15 20.80
CA ALA A 391 19.29 -2.15 21.82
C ALA A 391 18.21 -1.91 22.90
N GLN A 392 17.01 -2.49 22.76
CA GLN A 392 15.91 -2.44 23.73
C GLN A 392 15.89 -3.72 24.56
#